data_AF-A0A9E4KMG1-F1
#
_entry.id   AF-A0A9E4KMG1-F1
#
_cell.length_a   1.000
_cell.length_b   1.000
_cell.length_c   1.000
_cell.angle_alpha   90.00
_cell.angle_beta   90.00
_cell.angle_gamma   90.00
#
_symmetry.space_group_name_H-M   'P 1'
#
loop_
_entity.id
_entity.type
_entity.pdbx_description
1 polymer ?
#
loop_
_entity_poly.entity_id
_entity_poly.type
_entity_poly.pdbx_seq_one_letter_code
_entity_poly.pdbx_strand_id
1 'polypeptide(L)' 'MNESGLALEGLRVVEYGSHVAGPYCSKLLADGGARVVKVEPP' A
#
# COMPACT_ATOMS: atom_id res chain seq x y z
N MET A 1 15.65 -22.99 -3.27
CA MET A 1 15.27 -21.69 -2.68
C MET A 1 14.28 -21.10 -3.65
N ASN A 2 13.04 -20.76 -3.23
CA ASN A 2 12.14 -19.77 -3.87
C ASN A 2 10.67 -20.02 -3.48
N GLU A 3 9.83 -19.07 -3.05
CA GLU A 3 10.00 -17.62 -2.79
C GLU A 3 9.08 -17.24 -1.62
N SER A 4 9.66 -16.71 -0.54
CA SER A 4 8.88 -16.13 0.55
C SER A 4 8.66 -14.65 0.26
N GLY A 5 7.87 -14.35 -0.79
CA GLY A 5 7.43 -12.99 -1.07
C GLY A 5 6.54 -12.47 0.05
N LEU A 6 6.50 -11.15 0.24
CA LEU A 6 5.57 -10.56 1.20
C LEU A 6 4.12 -10.83 0.75
N ALA A 7 3.18 -10.90 1.70
CA ALA A 7 1.81 -11.39 1.43
C ALA A 7 1.05 -10.61 0.34
N LEU A 8 1.43 -9.35 0.09
CA LEU A 8 0.81 -8.45 -0.89
C LEU A 8 1.76 -8.06 -2.02
N GLU A 9 2.88 -8.77 -2.18
CA GLU A 9 3.83 -8.53 -3.25
C GLU A 9 3.15 -8.67 -4.63
N GLY A 10 3.49 -7.76 -5.54
CA GLY A 10 2.90 -7.68 -6.88
C GLY A 10 1.59 -6.90 -6.97
N LEU A 11 0.93 -6.57 -5.84
CA LEU A 11 -0.25 -5.72 -5.86
C LEU A 11 0.10 -4.23 -6.05
N ARG A 12 -0.77 -3.53 -6.77
CA ARG A 12 -0.72 -2.06 -6.95
C ARG A 12 -1.96 -1.45 -6.34
N VAL A 13 -1.81 -0.49 -5.45
CA VAL A 13 -2.89 0.14 -4.68
C VAL A 13 -2.87 1.65 -4.92
N VAL A 14 -4.04 2.22 -5.17
CA VAL A 14 -4.24 3.67 -5.22
C VAL A 14 -4.83 4.12 -3.89
N GLU A 15 -4.18 5.08 -3.25
CA GLU A 15 -4.59 5.66 -1.97
C GLU A 15 -5.21 7.03 -2.19
N TYR A 16 -6.50 7.17 -1.87
CA TYR A 16 -7.28 8.41 -2.01
C TYR A 16 -8.03 8.75 -0.70
N GLY A 17 -7.45 8.41 0.45
CA GLY A 17 -8.00 8.74 1.76
C GLY A 17 -7.47 10.06 2.33
N SER A 18 -8.23 10.70 3.19
CA SER A 18 -7.79 11.91 3.91
C SER A 18 -7.54 11.61 5.39
N HIS A 19 -6.87 12.54 6.07
CA HIS A 19 -6.56 12.44 7.50
C HIS A 19 -5.74 11.19 7.83
N VAL A 20 -5.98 10.54 8.97
CA VAL A 20 -5.09 9.50 9.52
C VAL A 20 -5.45 8.10 9.00
N ALA A 21 -6.74 7.78 8.91
CA ALA A 21 -7.18 6.41 8.68
C ALA A 21 -6.75 5.84 7.31
N GLY A 22 -6.88 6.65 6.24
CA GLY A 22 -6.50 6.25 4.88
C GLY A 22 -5.00 5.96 4.76
N PRO A 23 -4.13 6.96 5.01
CA PRO A 23 -2.68 6.78 4.98
C PRO A 23 -2.19 5.66 5.90
N TYR A 24 -2.80 5.47 7.09
CA TYR A 24 -2.41 4.39 8.00
C TYR A 24 -2.76 3.00 7.45
N CYS A 25 -3.97 2.84 6.91
CA CYS A 25 -4.37 1.60 6.24
C CYS A 25 -3.40 1.26 5.09
N SER A 26 -3.11 2.24 4.24
CA SER A 26 -2.24 2.06 3.09
C SER A 26 -0.77 1.83 3.47
N LYS A 27 -0.32 2.39 4.59
CA LYS A 27 0.95 2.04 5.24
C LYS A 27 1.05 0.56 5.54
N LEU A 28 0.00 -0.06 6.11
CA LEU A 28 0.00 -1.50 6.42
C LEU A 28 0.01 -2.35 5.14
N LEU A 29 -0.66 -1.90 4.07
CA LEU A 29 -0.61 -2.58 2.77
C LEU A 29 0.80 -2.53 2.16
N ALA A 30 1.48 -1.37 2.27
CA ALA A 30 2.86 -1.22 1.83
C ALA A 30 3.82 -2.09 2.67
N ASP A 31 3.64 -2.17 3.99
CA ASP A 31 4.41 -3.05 4.87
C ASP A 31 4.23 -4.53 4.46
N GLY A 32 3.05 -4.90 3.93
CA GLY A 32 2.76 -6.20 3.34
C GLY A 32 3.31 -6.43 1.94
N GLY A 33 4.04 -5.48 1.34
CA GLY A 33 4.70 -5.61 0.04
C GLY A 33 3.93 -5.02 -1.15
N ALA A 34 2.79 -4.37 -0.92
CA ALA A 34 2.05 -3.71 -2.00
C ALA A 34 2.75 -2.43 -2.46
N ARG A 35 2.70 -2.14 -3.76
CA ARG A 35 3.08 -0.84 -4.31
C ARG A 35 1.91 0.13 -4.17
N VAL A 36 1.99 1.05 -3.22
CA VAL A 36 0.97 2.07 -2.96
C VAL A 36 1.34 3.39 -3.62
N VAL A 37 0.39 4.03 -4.31
CA VAL A 37 0.52 5.39 -4.83
C VAL A 37 -0.58 6.28 -4.25
N LYS A 38 -0.18 7.35 -3.59
CA LYS A 38 -1.07 8.37 -3.04
C LYS A 38 -1.48 9.37 -4.11
N VAL A 39 -2.78 9.55 -4.27
CA VAL A 39 -3.37 10.60 -5.12
C VAL A 39 -3.83 11.75 -4.23
N GLU A 40 -3.22 12.91 -4.45
CA GLU A 40 -3.55 14.14 -3.75
C GLU A 40 -4.28 15.12 -4.68
N PRO A 41 -5.14 16.00 -4.13
CA PRO A 41 -5.68 17.13 -4.88
C PRO A 41 -4.56 18.00 -5.48
N PRO A 42 -4.82 18.73 -6.58
CA PRO A 42 -3.86 19.62 -7.23
C PRO A 42 -3.45 20.82 -6.38
#